data_AF-A0A4V1WGM4-F1
#
_entry.id   AF-A0A4V1WGM4-F1
#
_cell.length_a   1.000
_cell.length_b   1.000
_cell.length_c   1.000
_cell.angle_alpha   90.00
_cell.angle_beta   90.00
_cell.angle_gamma   90.00
#
_symmetry.space_group_name_H-M   'P 1'
#
loop_
_entity.id
_entity.type
_entity.pdbx_description
1 polymer ?
#
loop_
_entity_poly.entity_id
_entity_poly.type
_entity_poly.pdbx_seq_one_letter_code
_entity_poly.pdbx_strand_id
1 'polypeptide(L)'
;MRTTTSQGRWVPVGLMVAALTGCAMSNTDSPVQTPGQAKASDTEMLEVGAQWLQDKPPIRALNMYLDGFHFYNGHPGAQMEAHHYCSALNEEVFQCVIYDGNTAEAKLMGVEYIISQRLFTQLPAKEKALWHSHAHEVSSGQLVAPGIPQVAETRLMEKLANTYGKTWHTWHTDQDKQLPLGVPQLMMGFTADGQADAQMVRQRDQRLGIDSAEKKKARSEIKPAPVAPGADAWQKGNAVQLNDPTGHQHVMPRPATSGDENARSRSQP
;
A
#
# COMPACT_ATOMS: atom_id res chain seq x y z
N MET A 1 -23.93 35.79 -63.32
CA MET A 1 -24.40 34.41 -63.04
C MET A 1 -23.62 33.43 -63.87
N ARG A 2 -22.65 32.73 -63.26
CA ARG A 2 -22.27 31.33 -63.47
C ARG A 2 -21.03 31.05 -62.63
N THR A 3 -21.26 30.22 -61.63
CA THR A 3 -20.32 29.63 -60.69
C THR A 3 -19.37 28.67 -61.40
N THR A 4 -18.13 28.55 -60.92
CA THR A 4 -17.42 27.27 -60.81
C THR A 4 -16.38 27.36 -59.69
N THR A 5 -16.49 26.40 -58.78
CA THR A 5 -15.86 26.28 -57.47
C THR A 5 -14.48 25.63 -57.55
N SER A 6 -13.47 26.19 -56.88
CA SER A 6 -12.15 25.56 -56.72
C SER A 6 -12.22 24.43 -55.68
N GLN A 7 -11.71 23.26 -56.07
CA GLN A 7 -11.62 22.07 -55.22
C GLN A 7 -10.66 22.30 -54.04
N GLY A 8 -11.19 22.29 -52.82
CA GLY A 8 -10.39 22.22 -51.60
C GLY A 8 -9.99 20.76 -51.32
N ARG A 9 -8.68 20.48 -51.30
CA ARG A 9 -8.12 19.21 -50.83
C ARG A 9 -8.17 19.17 -49.31
N TRP A 10 -8.96 18.25 -48.77
CA TRP A 10 -8.97 17.92 -47.34
C TRP A 10 -7.78 17.00 -47.04
N VAL A 11 -6.87 17.45 -46.17
CA VAL A 11 -5.81 16.61 -45.60
C VAL A 11 -6.35 16.09 -44.27
N PRO A 12 -6.61 14.78 -44.12
CA PRO A 12 -7.01 14.23 -42.84
C PRO A 12 -5.78 14.25 -41.91
N VAL A 13 -5.83 15.07 -40.87
CA VAL A 13 -4.90 14.99 -39.74
C VAL A 13 -5.27 13.72 -38.97
N GLY A 14 -4.54 12.64 -39.19
CA GLY A 14 -4.69 11.40 -38.44
C GLY A 14 -4.31 11.63 -36.97
N LEU A 15 -5.26 11.40 -36.06
CA LEU A 15 -4.99 11.31 -34.64
C LEU A 15 -4.12 10.06 -34.39
N MET A 16 -2.82 10.23 -34.21
CA MET A 16 -1.98 9.17 -33.62
C MET A 16 -2.31 9.08 -32.13
N VAL A 17 -3.19 8.15 -31.77
CA VAL A 17 -3.33 7.69 -30.39
C VAL A 17 -2.10 6.83 -30.10
N ALA A 18 -1.08 7.40 -29.47
CA ALA A 18 -0.01 6.63 -28.88
C ALA A 18 -0.63 5.79 -27.75
N ALA A 19 -0.79 4.49 -27.98
CA ALA A 19 -1.13 3.56 -26.92
C ALA A 19 0.01 3.58 -25.91
N LEU A 20 -0.22 4.19 -24.75
CA LEU A 20 0.62 4.02 -23.58
C LEU A 20 0.44 2.56 -23.15
N THR A 21 1.26 1.66 -23.71
CA THR A 21 1.42 0.31 -23.17
C THR A 21 2.11 0.47 -21.82
N GLY A 22 1.31 0.60 -20.76
CA GLY A 22 1.81 0.37 -19.41
C GLY A 22 2.41 -1.04 -19.39
N CYS A 23 3.65 -1.17 -18.92
CA CYS A 23 4.20 -2.48 -18.61
C CYS A 23 3.18 -3.21 -17.75
N ALA A 24 2.78 -4.41 -18.16
CA ALA A 24 1.85 -5.22 -17.39
C ALA A 24 2.48 -5.46 -16.02
N MET A 25 1.93 -4.78 -15.01
CA MET A 25 2.23 -5.03 -13.61
C MET A 25 1.79 -6.46 -13.32
N SER A 26 2.69 -7.31 -12.84
CA SER A 26 2.23 -8.63 -12.41
C SER A 26 1.48 -8.50 -11.08
N ASN A 27 0.52 -9.38 -10.90
CA ASN A 27 -0.36 -9.35 -9.75
C ASN A 27 0.30 -10.04 -8.54
N THR A 28 0.08 -9.49 -7.35
CA THR A 28 0.33 -10.16 -6.08
C THR A 28 -0.97 -10.82 -5.62
N ASP A 29 -1.00 -12.15 -5.62
CA ASP A 29 -2.12 -12.93 -5.10
C ASP A 29 -2.06 -13.07 -3.57
N SER A 30 -3.24 -13.24 -2.96
CA SER A 30 -3.35 -13.52 -1.53
C SER A 30 -2.63 -14.84 -1.16
N PRO A 31 -1.84 -14.88 -0.08
CA PRO A 31 -1.14 -16.09 0.35
C PRO A 31 -2.05 -17.11 1.02
N VAL A 32 -3.34 -16.79 1.21
CA VAL A 32 -4.31 -17.67 1.87
C VAL A 32 -5.58 -17.83 1.05
N GLN A 33 -6.20 -19.00 1.18
CA GLN A 33 -7.56 -19.23 0.74
C GLN A 33 -8.52 -19.02 1.91
N THR A 34 -9.63 -18.32 1.66
CA THR A 34 -10.69 -18.17 2.66
C THR A 34 -11.45 -19.49 2.77
N PRO A 35 -11.63 -20.04 3.99
CA PRO A 35 -12.35 -21.29 4.18
C PRO A 35 -13.85 -21.05 4.04
N GLY A 36 -14.58 -22.04 3.56
CA GLY A 36 -16.03 -21.95 3.37
C GLY A 36 -16.49 -22.70 2.13
N GLN A 37 -17.80 -22.65 1.87
CA GLN A 37 -18.36 -23.15 0.62
C GLN A 37 -18.11 -22.14 -0.51
N ALA A 38 -17.96 -22.64 -1.74
CA ALA A 38 -17.96 -21.78 -2.92
C ALA A 38 -19.27 -20.97 -2.99
N LYS A 39 -19.21 -19.78 -3.61
CA LYS A 39 -20.42 -18.98 -3.87
C LYS A 39 -21.41 -19.82 -4.68
N ALA A 40 -22.66 -19.87 -4.22
CA ALA A 40 -23.74 -20.43 -5.01
C ALA A 40 -24.13 -19.45 -6.14
N SER A 41 -24.73 -19.97 -7.22
CA SER A 41 -25.08 -19.17 -8.40
C SER A 41 -26.06 -18.02 -8.09
N ASP A 42 -26.88 -18.19 -7.06
CA ASP A 42 -27.77 -17.13 -6.57
C ASP A 42 -27.00 -15.97 -5.95
N THR A 43 -25.92 -16.25 -5.19
CA THR A 43 -25.02 -15.25 -4.62
C THR A 43 -24.31 -14.47 -5.72
N GLU A 44 -23.79 -15.15 -6.74
CA GLU A 44 -23.15 -14.49 -7.89
C GLU A 44 -24.14 -13.58 -8.62
N MET A 45 -25.37 -14.03 -8.84
CA MET A 45 -26.42 -13.21 -9.48
C MET A 45 -26.78 -11.98 -8.64
N LEU A 46 -26.87 -12.13 -7.30
CA LEU A 46 -27.10 -11.02 -6.38
C LEU A 46 -25.94 -10.00 -6.44
N GLU A 47 -24.70 -10.45 -6.49
CA GLU A 47 -23.52 -9.58 -6.59
C GLU A 47 -23.50 -8.80 -7.91
N VAL A 48 -23.83 -9.45 -9.03
CA VAL A 48 -24.00 -8.75 -10.33
C VAL A 48 -25.10 -7.69 -10.20
N GLY A 49 -26.28 -8.05 -9.68
CA GLY A 49 -27.36 -7.09 -9.46
C GLY A 49 -26.90 -5.88 -8.62
N ALA A 50 -26.19 -6.12 -7.53
CA ALA A 50 -25.64 -5.07 -6.67
C ALA A 50 -24.57 -4.23 -7.38
N GLN A 51 -23.74 -4.82 -8.25
CA GLN A 51 -22.73 -4.10 -9.04
C GLN A 51 -23.39 -3.08 -9.96
N TRP A 52 -24.50 -3.43 -10.60
CA TRP A 52 -25.21 -2.58 -11.57
C TRP A 52 -26.17 -1.58 -10.92
N LEU A 53 -26.85 -1.97 -9.84
CA LEU A 53 -27.95 -1.18 -9.27
C LEU A 53 -27.53 -0.29 -8.10
N GLN A 54 -26.45 -0.62 -7.39
CA GLN A 54 -26.02 0.12 -6.22
C GLN A 54 -24.76 0.93 -6.48
N ASP A 55 -24.85 2.22 -6.26
CA ASP A 55 -23.71 3.10 -6.35
C ASP A 55 -22.72 2.87 -5.20
N LYS A 56 -21.41 3.00 -5.46
CA LYS A 56 -20.34 2.77 -4.46
C LYS A 56 -19.34 3.94 -4.40
N PRO A 57 -19.78 5.19 -4.12
CA PRO A 57 -18.88 6.34 -4.12
C PRO A 57 -17.63 6.20 -3.24
N PRO A 58 -17.70 5.67 -1.98
CA PRO A 58 -16.51 5.56 -1.15
C PRO A 58 -15.44 4.63 -1.73
N ILE A 59 -15.85 3.53 -2.36
CA ILE A 59 -14.93 2.56 -2.97
C ILE A 59 -14.25 3.18 -4.19
N ARG A 60 -15.03 3.89 -5.04
CA ARG A 60 -14.46 4.59 -6.21
C ARG A 60 -13.56 5.77 -5.85
N ALA A 61 -13.69 6.31 -4.64
CA ALA A 61 -12.84 7.40 -4.18
C ALA A 61 -11.42 6.94 -3.81
N LEU A 62 -11.21 5.64 -3.55
CA LEU A 62 -9.88 5.05 -3.37
C LEU A 62 -9.18 4.99 -4.73
N ASN A 63 -8.47 6.07 -5.06
CA ASN A 63 -7.99 6.36 -6.41
C ASN A 63 -6.46 6.38 -6.53
N MET A 64 -5.77 6.05 -5.44
CA MET A 64 -4.32 5.99 -5.37
C MET A 64 -3.91 4.62 -4.86
N TYR A 65 -3.07 3.93 -5.63
CA TYR A 65 -2.49 2.66 -5.24
C TYR A 65 -1.02 2.87 -4.83
N LEU A 66 -0.69 2.47 -3.62
CA LEU A 66 0.67 2.45 -3.09
C LEU A 66 1.00 1.02 -2.66
N ASP A 67 2.26 0.67 -2.80
CA ASP A 67 2.81 -0.59 -2.33
C ASP A 67 4.02 -0.32 -1.44
N GLY A 68 4.03 -0.94 -0.27
CA GLY A 68 5.08 -0.76 0.72
C GLY A 68 5.19 -1.98 1.63
N PHE A 69 5.85 -1.81 2.76
CA PHE A 69 6.07 -2.90 3.70
C PHE A 69 5.77 -2.44 5.12
N HIS A 70 5.20 -3.34 5.91
CA HIS A 70 4.98 -3.11 7.33
C HIS A 70 5.70 -4.16 8.16
N PHE A 71 5.82 -3.92 9.45
CA PHE A 71 6.10 -4.94 10.45
C PHE A 71 5.21 -4.77 11.69
N TYR A 72 5.03 -5.84 12.45
CA TYR A 72 4.25 -5.81 13.70
C TYR A 72 4.98 -4.98 14.74
N ASN A 73 4.33 -4.00 15.34
CA ASN A 73 4.98 -3.15 16.34
C ASN A 73 5.60 -3.99 17.48
N GLY A 74 6.89 -3.79 17.76
CA GLY A 74 7.66 -4.62 18.71
C GLY A 74 8.31 -5.88 18.13
N HIS A 75 8.00 -6.26 16.89
CA HIS A 75 8.54 -7.43 16.21
C HIS A 75 9.07 -7.07 14.80
N PRO A 76 10.16 -6.29 14.67
CA PRO A 76 10.69 -5.84 13.38
C PRO A 76 11.16 -6.96 12.45
N GLY A 77 11.33 -8.19 12.95
CA GLY A 77 11.63 -9.37 12.14
C GLY A 77 10.40 -9.99 11.46
N ALA A 78 9.18 -9.60 11.84
CA ALA A 78 7.93 -10.08 11.24
C ALA A 78 7.38 -9.01 10.29
N GLN A 79 7.76 -9.11 9.03
CA GLN A 79 7.56 -8.11 7.99
C GLN A 79 6.70 -8.68 6.85
N MET A 80 5.95 -7.81 6.18
CA MET A 80 5.04 -8.17 5.09
C MET A 80 4.94 -7.03 4.08
N GLU A 81 4.64 -7.39 2.84
CA GLU A 81 4.14 -6.48 1.81
C GLU A 81 2.72 -6.02 2.15
N ALA A 82 2.43 -4.75 1.86
CA ALA A 82 1.14 -4.13 2.12
C ALA A 82 0.70 -3.30 0.90
N HIS A 83 -0.51 -3.60 0.42
CA HIS A 83 -1.09 -2.96 -0.76
C HIS A 83 -2.14 -1.93 -0.33
N HIS A 84 -1.81 -0.64 -0.43
CA HIS A 84 -2.66 0.45 0.03
C HIS A 84 -3.48 1.03 -1.11
N TYR A 85 -4.80 1.03 -0.93
CA TYR A 85 -5.73 1.74 -1.80
C TYR A 85 -6.26 2.94 -1.02
N CYS A 86 -5.81 4.13 -1.43
CA CYS A 86 -5.93 5.35 -0.67
C CYS A 86 -6.79 6.40 -1.36
N SER A 87 -7.35 7.30 -0.56
CA SER A 87 -7.91 8.57 -0.99
C SER A 87 -7.36 9.72 -0.17
N ALA A 88 -7.05 10.84 -0.83
CA ALA A 88 -6.81 12.11 -0.14
C ALA A 88 -8.15 12.71 0.27
N LEU A 89 -8.38 12.89 1.58
CA LEU A 89 -9.55 13.61 2.08
C LEU A 89 -9.36 15.12 1.94
N ASN A 90 -8.10 15.56 2.07
CA ASN A 90 -7.61 16.89 1.77
C ASN A 90 -6.07 16.81 1.61
N GLU A 91 -5.38 17.95 1.51
CA GLU A 91 -3.92 18.01 1.33
C GLU A 91 -3.09 17.49 2.51
N GLU A 92 -3.71 17.27 3.67
CA GLU A 92 -3.03 16.88 4.91
C GLU A 92 -3.53 15.58 5.53
N VAL A 93 -4.58 14.97 4.97
CA VAL A 93 -5.20 13.75 5.50
C VAL A 93 -5.52 12.80 4.36
N PHE A 94 -4.98 11.59 4.45
CA PHE A 94 -5.33 10.47 3.58
C PHE A 94 -5.88 9.34 4.44
N GLN A 95 -6.70 8.50 3.83
CA GLN A 95 -7.15 7.25 4.39
C GLN A 95 -6.94 6.13 3.37
N CYS A 96 -6.56 4.97 3.84
CA CYS A 96 -6.26 3.82 3.01
C CYS A 96 -6.95 2.58 3.54
N VAL A 97 -7.37 1.74 2.61
CA VAL A 97 -7.74 0.34 2.84
C VAL A 97 -6.56 -0.50 2.38
N ILE A 98 -6.11 -1.43 3.22
CA ILE A 98 -4.91 -2.24 2.97
C ILE A 98 -5.31 -3.67 2.66
N TYR A 99 -4.70 -4.24 1.62
CA TYR A 99 -4.91 -5.61 1.18
C TYR A 99 -3.60 -6.41 1.18
N ASP A 100 -3.73 -7.73 1.14
CA ASP A 100 -2.61 -8.69 1.03
C ASP A 100 -2.20 -8.99 -0.42
N GLY A 101 -2.74 -8.23 -1.37
CA GLY A 101 -2.49 -8.37 -2.78
C GLY A 101 -3.13 -7.22 -3.55
N ASN A 102 -2.98 -7.24 -4.87
CA ASN A 102 -3.57 -6.26 -5.78
C ASN A 102 -4.61 -6.85 -6.75
N THR A 103 -5.05 -8.10 -6.49
CA THR A 103 -6.10 -8.78 -7.26
C THR A 103 -7.50 -8.57 -6.67
N ALA A 104 -8.54 -8.93 -7.43
CA ALA A 104 -9.91 -8.88 -6.96
C ALA A 104 -10.19 -9.86 -5.81
N GLU A 105 -9.34 -10.88 -5.66
CA GLU A 105 -9.40 -11.93 -4.66
C GLU A 105 -8.59 -11.59 -3.40
N ALA A 106 -7.89 -10.46 -3.36
CA ALA A 106 -7.09 -10.02 -2.23
C ALA A 106 -7.95 -9.84 -0.96
N LYS A 107 -7.38 -10.16 0.20
CA LYS A 107 -8.06 -10.05 1.50
C LYS A 107 -7.79 -8.68 2.10
N LEU A 108 -8.85 -8.10 2.65
CA LEU A 108 -8.75 -6.90 3.47
C LEU A 108 -7.89 -7.19 4.70
N MET A 109 -6.72 -6.57 4.77
CA MET A 109 -5.80 -6.69 5.90
C MET A 109 -6.04 -5.65 6.97
N GLY A 110 -6.42 -4.42 6.59
CA GLY A 110 -6.47 -3.34 7.56
C GLY A 110 -6.77 -1.98 6.97
N VAL A 111 -6.47 -0.95 7.77
CA VAL A 111 -6.61 0.45 7.38
C VAL A 111 -5.39 1.23 7.83
N GLU A 112 -5.14 2.32 7.11
CA GLU A 112 -4.17 3.33 7.50
C GLU A 112 -4.77 4.73 7.38
N TYR A 113 -4.43 5.57 8.36
CA TYR A 113 -4.65 7.01 8.28
C TYR A 113 -3.30 7.69 8.17
N ILE A 114 -3.18 8.60 7.22
CA ILE A 114 -1.94 9.33 6.96
C ILE A 114 -2.22 10.81 7.22
N ILE A 115 -1.38 11.46 8.02
CA ILE A 115 -1.51 12.89 8.30
C ILE A 115 -0.20 13.65 8.07
N SER A 116 -0.32 14.94 7.76
CA SER A 116 0.83 15.84 7.66
C SER A 116 1.59 15.96 8.99
N GLN A 117 2.88 16.31 8.92
CA GLN A 117 3.66 16.66 10.11
C GLN A 117 3.00 17.76 10.97
N ARG A 118 2.33 18.73 10.34
CA ARG A 118 1.64 19.81 11.03
C ARG A 118 0.52 19.27 11.92
N LEU A 119 -0.29 18.34 11.42
CA LEU A 119 -1.33 17.69 12.21
C LEU A 119 -0.73 16.74 13.25
N PHE A 120 0.27 15.95 12.86
CA PHE A 120 0.94 15.02 13.77
C PHE A 120 1.51 15.71 15.02
N THR A 121 2.20 16.85 14.84
CA THR A 121 2.82 17.58 15.96
C THR A 121 1.81 18.07 17.00
N GLN A 122 0.55 18.27 16.61
CA GLN A 122 -0.57 18.69 17.47
C GLN A 122 -1.27 17.53 18.19
N LEU A 123 -0.96 16.28 17.83
CA LEU A 123 -1.57 15.12 18.50
C LEU A 123 -1.19 15.06 19.99
N PRO A 124 -2.07 14.53 20.85
CA PRO A 124 -1.72 14.20 22.23
C PRO A 124 -0.48 13.31 22.30
N ALA A 125 0.39 13.53 23.29
CA ALA A 125 1.67 12.84 23.38
C ALA A 125 1.57 11.30 23.36
N LYS A 126 0.53 10.74 24.01
CA LYS A 126 0.28 9.28 24.01
C LYS A 126 -0.20 8.74 22.67
N GLU A 127 -0.95 9.54 21.92
CA GLU A 127 -1.46 9.16 20.59
C GLU A 127 -0.30 8.97 19.61
N LYS A 128 0.73 9.83 19.67
CA LYS A 128 1.90 9.80 18.77
C LYS A 128 2.63 8.46 18.72
N ALA A 129 2.59 7.68 19.81
CA ALA A 129 3.22 6.36 19.87
C ALA A 129 2.57 5.32 18.93
N LEU A 130 1.37 5.62 18.41
CA LEU A 130 0.64 4.80 17.44
C LEU A 130 0.99 5.12 15.98
N TRP A 131 1.94 6.03 15.73
CA TRP A 131 2.23 6.54 14.40
C TRP A 131 3.69 6.33 14.03
N HIS A 132 3.95 5.95 12.78
CA HIS A 132 5.28 5.87 12.20
C HIS A 132 5.49 6.98 11.16
N SER A 133 6.74 7.33 10.87
CA SER A 133 7.08 8.32 9.84
C SER A 133 7.31 7.67 8.48
N HIS A 134 6.83 8.30 7.40
CA HIS A 134 7.04 7.80 6.03
C HIS A 134 8.37 8.26 5.39
N ALA A 135 9.15 9.07 6.11
CA ALA A 135 10.34 9.72 5.57
C ALA A 135 11.35 8.72 4.97
N HIS A 136 11.62 7.64 5.69
CA HIS A 136 12.56 6.62 5.21
C HIS A 136 11.95 5.77 4.11
N GLU A 137 10.73 5.28 4.25
CA GLU A 137 10.05 4.43 3.26
C GLU A 137 9.97 5.11 1.88
N VAL A 138 9.69 6.42 1.88
CA VAL A 138 9.69 7.25 0.68
C VAL A 138 11.11 7.40 0.12
N SER A 139 12.08 7.80 0.93
CA SER A 139 13.43 8.10 0.44
C SER A 139 14.23 6.85 0.06
N SER A 140 13.92 5.69 0.64
CA SER A 140 14.60 4.42 0.39
C SER A 140 14.12 3.70 -0.87
N GLY A 141 13.01 4.13 -1.48
CA GLY A 141 12.37 3.44 -2.60
C GLY A 141 11.49 2.26 -2.18
N GLN A 142 11.28 2.05 -0.88
CA GLN A 142 10.44 0.95 -0.37
C GLN A 142 8.95 1.22 -0.61
N LEU A 143 8.47 2.45 -0.39
CA LEU A 143 7.12 2.85 -0.77
C LEU A 143 7.11 3.26 -2.25
N VAL A 144 6.20 2.69 -3.03
CA VAL A 144 6.09 2.94 -4.48
C VAL A 144 4.64 3.19 -4.88
N ALA A 145 4.45 3.85 -6.02
CA ALA A 145 3.14 3.96 -6.68
C ALA A 145 3.23 3.28 -8.06
N PRO A 146 2.97 1.97 -8.14
CA PRO A 146 3.18 1.22 -9.37
C PRO A 146 2.26 1.70 -10.52
N GLY A 147 2.73 1.58 -11.76
CA GLY A 147 1.92 1.81 -12.95
C GLY A 147 1.74 3.28 -13.38
N ILE A 148 2.28 4.24 -12.64
CA ILE A 148 2.31 5.66 -13.04
C ILE A 148 3.72 6.10 -13.48
N PRO A 149 3.85 7.16 -14.30
CA PRO A 149 5.16 7.66 -14.72
C PRO A 149 6.02 8.12 -13.54
N GLN A 150 7.35 7.89 -13.62
CA GLN A 150 8.32 8.23 -12.57
C GLN A 150 8.19 9.67 -12.05
N VAL A 151 7.94 10.65 -12.93
CA VAL A 151 7.78 12.06 -12.53
C VAL A 151 6.55 12.25 -11.64
N ALA A 152 5.43 11.60 -11.98
CA ALA A 152 4.21 11.67 -11.17
C ALA A 152 4.40 10.97 -9.83
N GLU A 153 5.03 9.79 -9.83
CA GLU A 153 5.37 9.08 -8.60
C GLU A 153 6.29 9.90 -7.70
N THR A 154 7.38 10.50 -8.22
CA THR A 154 8.28 11.34 -7.43
C THR A 154 7.53 12.52 -6.80
N ARG A 155 6.60 13.17 -7.51
CA ARG A 155 5.77 14.25 -6.96
C ARG A 155 4.80 13.77 -5.88
N LEU A 156 4.23 12.58 -6.04
CA LEU A 156 3.41 11.96 -5.00
C LEU A 156 4.24 11.66 -3.74
N MET A 157 5.44 11.11 -3.93
CA MET A 157 6.38 10.80 -2.86
C MET A 157 6.84 12.05 -2.11
N GLU A 158 7.02 13.19 -2.79
CA GLU A 158 7.28 14.48 -2.13
C GLU A 158 6.17 14.89 -1.15
N LYS A 159 4.89 14.60 -1.48
CA LYS A 159 3.76 14.86 -0.58
C LYS A 159 3.76 13.93 0.63
N LEU A 160 4.20 12.68 0.47
CA LEU A 160 4.21 11.65 1.52
C LEU A 160 5.47 11.69 2.40
N ALA A 161 6.57 12.28 1.92
CA ALA A 161 7.85 12.30 2.64
C ALA A 161 7.79 12.90 4.05
N ASN A 162 6.83 13.80 4.31
CA ASN A 162 6.66 14.49 5.60
C ASN A 162 5.33 14.13 6.28
N THR A 163 4.83 12.92 6.03
CA THR A 163 3.60 12.41 6.64
C THR A 163 3.87 11.30 7.64
N TYR A 164 2.84 11.02 8.44
CA TYR A 164 2.86 10.01 9.50
C TYR A 164 1.67 9.08 9.31
N GLY A 165 1.92 7.77 9.38
CA GLY A 165 0.94 6.72 9.22
C GLY A 165 0.54 6.09 10.55
N LYS A 166 -0.77 5.88 10.75
CA LYS A 166 -1.30 5.00 11.80
C LYS A 166 -2.01 3.84 11.16
N THR A 167 -1.41 2.66 11.30
CA THR A 167 -1.80 1.46 10.57
C THR A 167 -2.22 0.35 11.51
N TRP A 168 -3.42 -0.17 11.31
CA TRP A 168 -3.94 -1.32 12.06
C TRP A 168 -4.30 -2.44 11.09
N HIS A 169 -3.66 -3.59 11.24
CA HIS A 169 -4.04 -4.81 10.52
C HIS A 169 -4.99 -5.66 11.38
N THR A 170 -6.11 -6.07 10.82
CA THR A 170 -7.12 -6.95 11.42
C THR A 170 -7.08 -8.37 10.87
N TRP A 171 -6.43 -8.59 9.72
CA TRP A 171 -6.20 -9.91 9.14
C TRP A 171 -4.72 -10.12 8.85
N HIS A 172 -4.15 -11.18 9.42
CA HIS A 172 -2.72 -11.54 9.33
C HIS A 172 -2.50 -12.74 8.39
N THR A 173 -2.77 -12.54 7.11
CA THR A 173 -2.59 -13.58 6.09
C THR A 173 -1.12 -13.95 5.88
N ASP A 174 -0.21 -13.02 6.18
CA ASP A 174 1.24 -13.25 6.28
C ASP A 174 1.62 -14.28 7.36
N GLN A 175 0.70 -14.59 8.29
CA GLN A 175 0.85 -15.65 9.30
C GLN A 175 0.08 -16.93 8.95
N ASP A 176 -0.33 -17.06 7.69
CA ASP A 176 -1.21 -18.10 7.14
C ASP A 176 -2.58 -18.19 7.81
N LYS A 177 -3.05 -17.09 8.44
CA LYS A 177 -4.39 -17.08 9.04
C LYS A 177 -5.44 -17.02 7.94
N GLN A 178 -6.20 -18.09 7.79
CA GLN A 178 -7.28 -18.20 6.81
C GLN A 178 -8.53 -17.36 7.17
N LEU A 179 -8.59 -16.84 8.40
CA LEU A 179 -9.65 -15.95 8.90
C LEU A 179 -9.01 -14.80 9.73
N PRO A 180 -9.68 -13.65 9.87
CA PRO A 180 -9.20 -12.51 10.67
C PRO A 180 -9.35 -12.78 12.17
N LEU A 181 -8.45 -13.61 12.72
CA LEU A 181 -8.48 -14.06 14.12
C LEU A 181 -7.57 -13.22 15.03
N GLY A 182 -8.08 -12.91 16.22
CA GLY A 182 -7.40 -12.13 17.26
C GLY A 182 -7.76 -10.63 17.21
N VAL A 183 -7.03 -9.82 17.97
CA VAL A 183 -7.24 -8.35 18.00
C VAL A 183 -6.45 -7.65 16.88
N PRO A 184 -6.87 -6.44 16.45
CA PRO A 184 -6.07 -5.64 15.53
C PRO A 184 -4.64 -5.45 16.04
N GLN A 185 -3.67 -5.51 15.14
CA GLN A 185 -2.26 -5.29 15.44
C GLN A 185 -1.81 -3.95 14.87
N LEU A 186 -1.15 -3.15 15.72
CA LEU A 186 -0.49 -1.92 15.28
C LEU A 186 0.72 -2.29 14.43
N MET A 187 0.81 -1.66 13.27
CA MET A 187 1.86 -1.88 12.29
C MET A 187 2.72 -0.63 12.15
N MET A 188 4.01 -0.83 11.90
CA MET A 188 4.98 0.25 11.77
C MET A 188 5.77 0.13 10.47
N GLY A 189 6.29 1.27 10.02
CA GLY A 189 7.17 1.41 8.88
C GLY A 189 8.65 1.42 9.24
N PHE A 190 9.50 1.16 8.23
CA PHE A 190 10.95 1.16 8.40
C PHE A 190 11.51 2.57 8.45
N THR A 191 12.65 2.72 9.12
CA THR A 191 13.24 4.02 9.47
C THR A 191 14.72 4.14 9.08
N ALA A 192 15.35 3.04 8.66
CA ALA A 192 16.73 3.02 8.21
C ALA A 192 17.00 1.86 7.24
N ASP A 193 18.04 2.04 6.40
CA ASP A 193 18.52 0.99 5.50
C ASP A 193 18.92 -0.27 6.30
N GLY A 194 18.65 -1.44 5.71
CA GLY A 194 18.98 -2.74 6.32
C GLY A 194 17.95 -3.27 7.31
N GLN A 195 16.87 -2.54 7.61
CA GLN A 195 15.78 -3.04 8.45
C GLN A 195 14.82 -3.96 7.67
N ALA A 196 14.49 -3.60 6.43
CA ALA A 196 13.65 -4.43 5.57
C ALA A 196 14.41 -5.67 5.07
N ASP A 197 13.74 -6.81 5.04
CA ASP A 197 14.28 -8.06 4.49
C ASP A 197 14.57 -7.89 2.99
N ALA A 198 15.84 -8.06 2.63
CA ALA A 198 16.29 -7.80 1.27
C ALA A 198 15.69 -8.78 0.24
N GLN A 199 15.32 -10.00 0.65
CA GLN A 199 14.65 -10.95 -0.24
C GLN A 199 13.20 -10.53 -0.47
N MET A 200 12.50 -10.10 0.57
CA MET A 200 11.13 -9.57 0.48
C MET A 200 11.06 -8.38 -0.49
N VAL A 201 11.99 -7.43 -0.40
CA VAL A 201 12.09 -6.30 -1.33
C VAL A 201 12.34 -6.76 -2.76
N ARG A 202 13.29 -7.69 -2.98
CA ARG A 202 13.58 -8.22 -4.33
C ARG A 202 12.40 -8.93 -4.97
N GLN A 203 11.65 -9.71 -4.19
CA GLN A 203 10.45 -10.41 -4.65
C GLN A 203 9.38 -9.41 -5.12
N ARG A 204 9.08 -8.40 -4.29
CA ARG A 204 8.14 -7.32 -4.67
C ARG A 204 8.60 -6.62 -5.94
N ASP A 205 9.86 -6.22 -6.01
CA ASP A 205 10.42 -5.51 -7.16
C ASP A 205 10.28 -6.32 -8.46
N GLN A 206 10.53 -7.63 -8.37
CA GLN A 206 10.34 -8.56 -9.48
C GLN A 206 8.87 -8.61 -9.93
N ARG A 207 7.89 -8.73 -9.01
CA ARG A 207 6.46 -8.74 -9.39
C ARG A 207 6.03 -7.45 -10.04
N LEU A 208 6.36 -6.33 -9.40
CA LEU A 208 5.85 -5.05 -9.87
C LEU A 208 6.65 -4.52 -11.08
N GLY A 209 7.74 -5.18 -11.47
CA GLY A 209 8.59 -4.78 -12.58
C GLY A 209 9.29 -3.45 -12.30
N ILE A 210 9.75 -3.26 -11.07
CA ILE A 210 10.41 -2.03 -10.60
C ILE A 210 11.80 -2.33 -10.03
N ASP A 211 12.57 -1.28 -9.76
CA ASP A 211 13.83 -1.36 -9.01
C ASP A 211 13.83 -0.31 -7.89
N SER A 212 13.80 -0.77 -6.63
CA SER A 212 13.78 0.11 -5.45
C SER A 212 15.03 1.00 -5.36
N ALA A 213 16.20 0.54 -5.83
CA ALA A 213 17.41 1.35 -5.84
C ALA A 213 17.34 2.46 -6.90
N GLU A 214 16.73 2.18 -8.06
CA GLU A 214 16.41 3.23 -9.04
C GLU A 214 15.40 4.24 -8.47
N LYS A 215 14.36 3.79 -7.76
CA LYS A 215 13.40 4.67 -7.07
C LYS A 215 14.11 5.55 -6.04
N LYS A 216 14.98 4.98 -5.21
CA LYS A 216 15.84 5.71 -4.25
C LYS A 216 16.66 6.79 -4.94
N LYS A 217 17.34 6.43 -6.03
CA LYS A 217 18.16 7.37 -6.82
C LYS A 217 17.32 8.49 -7.43
N ALA A 218 16.15 8.17 -8.00
CA ALA A 218 15.25 9.14 -8.61
C ALA A 218 14.65 10.14 -7.59
N ARG A 219 14.69 9.79 -6.30
CA ARG A 219 14.16 10.59 -5.19
C ARG A 219 15.26 11.28 -4.37
N SER A 220 16.50 11.34 -4.85
CA SER A 220 17.64 11.94 -4.13
C SER A 220 17.43 13.42 -3.73
N GLU A 221 16.57 14.13 -4.47
CA GLU A 221 16.23 15.53 -4.19
C GLU A 221 15.11 15.69 -3.16
N ILE A 222 14.38 14.63 -2.83
CA ILE A 222 13.40 14.64 -1.75
C ILE A 222 14.19 14.66 -0.44
N LYS A 223 14.09 15.77 0.30
CA LYS A 223 14.74 15.97 1.59
C LYS A 223 13.66 16.05 2.68
N PRO A 224 13.24 14.91 3.27
CA PRO A 224 12.30 14.92 4.38
C PRO A 224 12.80 15.81 5.52
N ALA A 225 11.89 16.49 6.19
CA ALA A 225 12.15 17.18 7.44
C ALA A 225 12.54 16.16 8.52
N PRO A 226 13.23 16.60 9.59
CA PRO A 226 13.48 15.73 10.74
C PRO A 226 12.16 15.16 11.29
N VAL A 227 12.18 13.84 11.56
CA VAL A 227 11.05 13.12 12.14
C VAL A 227 10.62 13.81 13.44
N ALA A 228 9.33 14.11 13.55
CA ALA A 228 8.77 14.81 14.69
C ALA A 228 8.81 13.93 15.95
N PRO A 229 9.13 14.52 17.13
CA PRO A 229 9.20 13.76 18.37
C PRO A 229 7.89 13.04 18.71
N GLY A 230 8.01 11.76 19.06
CA GLY A 230 6.91 10.91 19.49
C GLY A 230 6.48 9.86 18.46
N ALA A 231 6.81 10.08 17.17
CA ALA A 231 6.67 9.06 16.14
C ALA A 231 7.72 7.96 16.34
N ASP A 232 7.52 6.81 15.66
CA ASP A 232 8.46 5.69 15.64
C ASP A 232 8.86 5.25 17.06
N ALA A 233 7.90 5.31 18.00
CA ALA A 233 8.17 5.17 19.44
C ALA A 233 8.77 3.80 19.81
N TRP A 234 8.58 2.79 18.96
CA TRP A 234 9.19 1.47 19.05
C TRP A 234 10.72 1.51 19.06
N GLN A 235 11.34 2.47 18.37
CA GLN A 235 12.81 2.66 18.38
C GLN A 235 13.34 2.96 19.80
N LYS A 236 12.48 3.47 20.68
CA LYS A 236 12.80 3.84 22.06
C LYS A 236 12.25 2.85 23.07
N GLY A 237 11.85 1.65 22.61
CA GLY A 237 11.27 0.60 23.45
C GLY A 237 9.81 0.80 23.83
N ASN A 238 9.13 1.83 23.30
CA ASN A 238 7.69 2.03 23.49
C ASN A 238 6.91 1.40 22.33
N ALA A 239 6.88 0.07 22.31
CA ALA A 239 6.09 -0.71 21.36
C ALA A 239 4.69 -0.96 21.93
N VAL A 240 3.72 -0.16 21.51
CA VAL A 240 2.30 -0.34 21.88
C VAL A 240 1.71 -1.51 21.11
N GLN A 241 1.06 -2.43 21.81
CA GLN A 241 0.16 -3.41 21.21
C GLN A 241 -1.08 -3.68 22.06
N LEU A 242 -2.19 -4.08 21.42
CA LEU A 242 -3.39 -4.52 22.12
C LEU A 242 -3.19 -5.88 22.79
N ASN A 243 -3.70 -6.02 24.01
CA ASN A 243 -3.80 -7.34 24.64
C ASN A 243 -4.88 -8.15 23.93
N ASP A 244 -4.55 -9.38 23.52
CA ASP A 244 -5.49 -10.27 22.86
C ASP A 244 -6.21 -11.19 23.87
N PRO A 245 -7.52 -10.99 24.13
CA PRO A 245 -8.28 -11.84 25.06
C PRO A 245 -8.65 -13.21 24.46
N THR A 246 -8.44 -13.44 23.16
CA THR A 246 -8.80 -14.67 22.47
C THR A 246 -7.73 -15.77 22.59
N GLY A 247 -6.53 -15.43 23.06
CA GLY A 247 -5.40 -16.34 23.15
C GLY A 247 -4.73 -16.66 21.81
N HIS A 248 -5.10 -15.96 20.73
CA HIS A 248 -4.43 -16.11 19.45
C HIS A 248 -3.03 -15.48 19.48
N GLN A 249 -2.06 -16.20 18.92
CA GLN A 249 -0.75 -15.62 18.65
C GLN A 249 -0.80 -14.85 17.32
N HIS A 250 -0.26 -13.63 17.33
CA HIS A 250 -0.26 -12.74 16.16
C HIS A 250 1.03 -12.82 15.36
N VAL A 251 2.16 -13.13 16.00
CA VAL A 251 3.45 -13.30 15.34
C VAL A 251 3.94 -14.71 15.64
N MET A 252 4.01 -15.54 14.61
CA MET A 252 4.51 -16.91 14.68
C MET A 252 5.84 -17.00 13.94
N PRO A 253 6.79 -17.86 14.34
CA PRO A 253 7.95 -18.16 13.53
C PRO A 253 7.53 -18.75 12.19
N ARG A 254 7.93 -18.10 11.09
CA ARG A 254 7.57 -18.48 9.72
C ARG A 254 8.77 -18.32 8.81
N PRO A 255 8.93 -19.20 7.81
CA PRO A 255 9.92 -18.97 6.76
C PRO A 255 9.49 -17.78 5.89
N ALA A 256 10.47 -17.05 5.38
CA ALA A 256 10.25 -16.14 4.26
C ALA A 256 9.62 -16.91 3.10
N THR A 257 8.85 -16.21 2.25
CA THR A 257 8.26 -16.84 1.06
C THR A 257 9.36 -17.33 0.11
N SER A 258 9.14 -18.52 -0.46
CA SER A 258 10.16 -19.22 -1.26
C SER A 258 10.15 -18.84 -2.74
N GLY A 259 9.08 -18.21 -3.22
CA GLY A 259 8.86 -17.84 -4.62
C GLY A 259 8.42 -16.40 -4.80
N ASP A 260 7.82 -16.12 -5.95
CA ASP A 260 7.32 -14.80 -6.33
C ASP A 260 5.85 -14.59 -5.95
N GLU A 261 5.53 -14.89 -4.68
CA GLU A 261 4.21 -14.74 -4.05
C GLU A 261 4.20 -13.49 -3.15
N ASN A 262 3.07 -13.15 -2.51
CA ASN A 262 3.01 -12.08 -1.49
C ASN A 262 4.22 -12.19 -0.54
N ALA A 263 5.01 -11.12 -0.45
CA ALA A 263 6.32 -11.21 0.18
C ALA A 263 6.25 -10.98 1.69
N ARG A 264 6.91 -11.87 2.44
CA ARG A 264 7.09 -11.75 3.90
C ARG A 264 8.51 -12.11 4.30
N SER A 265 8.99 -11.53 5.40
CA SER A 265 10.27 -11.90 5.99
C SER A 265 10.19 -13.21 6.78
N ARG A 266 11.34 -13.76 7.15
CA ARG A 266 11.42 -14.79 8.18
C ARG A 266 11.20 -14.14 9.54
N SER A 267 10.07 -14.41 10.18
CA SER A 267 9.88 -14.09 11.59
C SER A 267 10.77 -15.00 12.45
N GLN A 268 11.65 -14.39 13.24
CA GLN A 268 12.43 -15.08 14.27
C GLN A 268 11.56 -15.25 15.53
N PRO A 269 11.77 -16.33 16.30
CA PRO A 269 11.07 -16.55 17.58
C PRO A 269 11.34 -15.43 18.60
#